data_AF-A0A158KMG6-F1
#
_entry.id   AF-A0A158KMG6-F1
#
_cell.length_a   1.000
_cell.length_b   1.000
_cell.length_c   1.000
_cell.angle_alpha   90.00
_cell.angle_beta   90.00
_cell.angle_gamma   90.00
#
_symmetry.space_group_name_H-M   'P 1'
#
loop_
_entity.id
_entity.type
_entity.pdbx_description
1 polymer ?
#
loop_
_entity_poly.entity_id
_entity_poly.type
_entity_poly.pdbx_seq_one_letter_code
_entity_poly.pdbx_strand_id
1 'polypeptide(L)'
;MLRKLCSIDAAERDRAEAHSGAVATGAIPYTEENRRLCEPQFEFVTPQQLVAIDFFLSMHHYAPHAFPALAIWHDVNVLGRRYPTPTLAPLPKTDIVLHGWYAVGQYDKEAPVTGLRSFDAEQWNPYRHPGRPGRYARTTGGEQTVYFEEASQFEVDAEAACLFVTCTYDTAFMLDTQHRHAIDSAHFWLNEGIVKLPTGMAQRYQDMAKRGQYFARLAQRLNLTPAELDVHLVANATGDADHAKLLGYDPMQLNLFAEAA
;
A
#
# COMPACT_ATOMS: atom_id res chain seq x y z
N MET A 1 8.11 1.34 9.49
CA MET A 1 8.70 2.67 9.19
C MET A 1 7.67 3.79 9.32
N LEU A 2 6.54 3.72 8.61
CA LEU A 2 5.46 4.73 8.65
C LEU A 2 5.06 5.19 10.07
N ARG A 3 4.77 4.26 10.99
CA ARG A 3 4.47 4.57 12.41
C ARG A 3 5.46 5.54 13.07
N LYS A 4 6.75 5.41 12.73
CA LYS A 4 7.82 6.26 13.26
C LYS A 4 7.74 7.66 12.67
N LEU A 5 7.63 7.76 11.34
CA LEU A 5 7.54 9.05 10.66
C LEU A 5 6.33 9.85 11.16
N CYS A 6 5.15 9.23 11.23
CA CYS A 6 3.97 9.88 11.79
C CYS A 6 4.17 10.31 13.25
N SER A 7 4.87 9.52 14.08
CA SER A 7 5.14 9.89 15.48
C SER A 7 6.11 11.06 15.60
N ILE A 8 7.10 11.14 14.70
CA ILE A 8 8.05 12.26 14.64
C ILE A 8 7.33 13.53 14.19
N ASP A 9 6.47 13.45 13.17
CA ASP A 9 5.64 14.58 12.71
C ASP A 9 4.70 15.09 13.80
N ALA A 10 4.11 14.17 14.57
CA ALA A 10 3.28 14.54 15.72
C ALA A 10 4.08 15.20 16.85
N ALA A 11 5.28 14.68 17.15
CA ALA A 11 6.16 15.29 18.15
C ALA A 11 6.63 16.70 17.74
N GLU A 12 6.83 16.94 16.45
CA GLU A 12 7.17 18.28 15.94
C GLU A 12 6.01 19.26 16.07
N ARG A 13 4.77 18.80 15.87
CA ARG A 13 3.56 19.59 16.14
C ARG A 13 3.40 19.89 17.63
N ASP A 14 3.57 18.88 18.48
CA ASP A 14 3.52 19.03 19.94
C ASP A 14 4.60 20.03 20.42
N ARG A 15 5.81 19.99 19.83
CA ARG A 15 6.89 20.96 20.09
C ARG A 15 6.50 22.39 19.68
N ALA A 16 5.96 22.56 18.48
CA ALA A 16 5.55 23.86 17.97
C ALA A 16 4.45 24.50 18.84
N GLU A 17 3.45 23.70 19.24
CA GLU A 17 2.37 24.14 20.13
C GLU A 17 2.90 24.53 21.52
N ALA A 18 3.78 23.71 22.11
CA ALA A 18 4.41 24.04 23.39
C ALA A 18 5.25 25.33 23.32
N HIS A 19 5.98 25.53 22.22
CA HIS A 19 6.77 26.75 22.01
C HIS A 19 5.85 27.98 21.86
N SER A 20 4.77 27.85 21.10
CA SER A 20 3.75 28.90 20.96
C SER A 20 3.12 29.27 22.32
N GLY A 21 2.78 28.27 23.15
CA GLY A 21 2.29 28.50 24.51
C GLY A 21 3.30 29.20 25.43
N ALA A 22 4.59 28.86 25.34
CA ALA A 22 5.65 29.49 26.11
C ALA A 22 5.89 30.95 25.70
N VAL A 23 5.75 31.28 24.41
CA VAL A 23 5.79 32.65 23.91
C VAL A 23 4.56 33.43 24.38
N ALA A 24 3.36 32.85 24.30
CA ALA A 24 2.11 33.50 24.71
C ALA A 24 2.06 33.80 26.21
N THR A 25 2.65 32.94 27.04
CA THR A 25 2.74 33.12 28.50
C THR A 25 3.88 34.06 28.93
N GLY A 26 4.75 34.47 27.99
CA GLY A 26 5.92 35.30 28.27
C GLY A 26 7.09 34.55 28.92
N ALA A 27 7.04 33.21 28.98
CA ALA A 27 8.18 32.39 29.44
C ALA A 27 9.38 32.47 28.47
N ILE A 28 9.10 32.73 27.19
CA ILE A 28 10.09 32.96 26.13
C ILE A 28 9.86 34.35 25.54
N PRO A 29 10.92 35.13 25.21
CA PRO A 29 10.77 36.46 24.63
C PRO A 29 10.16 36.41 23.23
N TYR A 30 9.34 37.39 22.91
CA TYR A 30 8.73 37.54 21.58
C TYR A 30 9.73 38.11 20.57
N THR A 31 10.53 37.23 19.96
CA THR A 31 11.49 37.56 18.89
C THR A 31 11.03 36.95 17.55
N GLU A 32 11.63 37.40 16.44
CA GLU A 32 11.34 36.82 15.12
C GLU A 32 11.70 35.33 15.05
N GLU A 33 12.82 34.93 15.65
CA GLU A 33 13.26 33.53 15.72
C GLU A 33 12.25 32.66 16.48
N ASN A 34 11.81 33.10 17.66
CA ASN A 34 10.82 32.35 18.45
C ASN A 34 9.46 32.31 17.75
N ARG A 35 9.09 33.35 17.01
CA ARG A 35 7.87 33.34 16.19
C ARG A 35 7.92 32.26 15.12
N ARG A 36 9.07 32.06 14.46
CA ARG A 36 9.22 30.98 13.45
C ARG A 36 9.07 29.60 14.08
N LEU A 37 9.58 29.41 15.30
CA LEU A 37 9.51 28.13 16.02
C LEU A 37 8.13 27.79 16.58
N CYS A 38 7.16 28.72 16.55
CA CYS A 38 5.76 28.47 16.90
C CYS A 38 5.01 27.61 15.87
N GLU A 39 5.57 27.42 14.68
CA GLU A 39 5.01 26.56 13.63
C GLU A 39 5.82 25.26 13.50
N PRO A 40 5.20 24.16 13.03
CA PRO A 40 5.94 22.94 12.69
C PRO A 40 6.98 23.23 11.60
N GLN A 41 8.23 22.84 11.82
CA GLN A 41 9.33 23.13 10.89
C GLN A 41 9.46 22.10 9.77
N PHE A 42 8.89 20.91 9.96
CA PHE A 42 8.90 19.84 8.99
C PHE A 42 7.68 18.93 9.15
N GLU A 43 7.35 18.24 8.06
CA GLU A 43 6.39 17.15 8.03
C GLU A 43 6.88 16.12 7.01
N PHE A 44 7.14 14.89 7.46
CA PHE A 44 7.66 13.82 6.61
C PHE A 44 6.58 13.09 5.83
N VAL A 45 5.35 13.05 6.36
CA VAL A 45 4.24 12.30 5.75
C VAL A 45 3.07 13.24 5.47
N THR A 46 2.97 13.70 4.23
CA THR A 46 1.79 14.46 3.77
C THR A 46 0.59 13.54 3.53
N PRO A 47 -0.66 14.06 3.53
CA PRO A 47 -1.84 13.27 3.19
C PRO A 47 -1.75 12.59 1.82
N GLN A 48 -1.16 13.28 0.83
CA GLN A 48 -0.93 12.73 -0.50
C GLN A 48 0.01 11.51 -0.48
N GLN A 49 1.13 11.62 0.25
CA GLN A 49 2.06 10.51 0.43
C GLN A 49 1.42 9.37 1.22
N LEU A 50 0.60 9.69 2.21
CA LEU A 50 -0.10 8.69 3.01
C LEU A 50 -1.04 7.83 2.15
N VAL A 51 -1.85 8.45 1.29
CA VAL A 51 -2.72 7.74 0.34
C VAL A 51 -1.92 6.91 -0.66
N ALA A 52 -0.80 7.44 -1.17
CA ALA A 52 0.08 6.66 -2.04
C ALA A 52 0.63 5.40 -1.32
N ILE A 53 1.12 5.56 -0.08
CA ILE A 53 1.61 4.44 0.73
C ILE A 53 0.49 3.43 0.99
N ASP A 54 -0.71 3.91 1.32
CA ASP A 54 -1.88 3.06 1.55
C ASP A 54 -2.23 2.22 0.32
N PHE A 55 -2.30 2.87 -0.85
CA PHE A 55 -2.57 2.23 -2.12
C PHE A 55 -1.57 1.10 -2.39
N PHE A 56 -0.26 1.34 -2.22
CA PHE A 56 0.73 0.27 -2.43
C PHE A 56 0.59 -0.85 -1.41
N LEU A 57 0.44 -0.54 -0.12
CA LEU A 57 0.29 -1.55 0.93
C LEU A 57 -0.95 -2.44 0.70
N SER A 58 -2.04 -1.86 0.22
CA SER A 58 -3.30 -2.57 -0.03
C SER A 58 -3.21 -3.69 -1.06
N MET A 59 -2.23 -3.63 -1.97
CA MET A 59 -1.99 -4.64 -3.01
C MET A 59 -1.04 -5.76 -2.53
N HIS A 60 -0.52 -5.68 -1.31
CA HIS A 60 0.39 -6.69 -0.74
C HIS A 60 -0.32 -7.52 0.33
N HIS A 61 0.07 -8.80 0.46
CA HIS A 61 -0.62 -9.76 1.34
C HIS A 61 -0.38 -9.54 2.83
N TYR A 62 0.67 -8.81 3.20
CA TYR A 62 1.00 -8.51 4.61
C TYR A 62 0.14 -7.37 5.19
N ALA A 63 -0.68 -6.69 4.39
CA ALA A 63 -1.60 -5.69 4.90
C ALA A 63 -2.77 -6.39 5.62
N PRO A 64 -3.03 -6.09 6.91
CA PRO A 64 -3.99 -6.84 7.72
C PRO A 64 -5.45 -6.51 7.39
N HIS A 65 -5.74 -5.28 6.96
CA HIS A 65 -7.09 -4.77 6.73
C HIS A 65 -7.06 -3.65 5.69
N ALA A 66 -8.23 -3.15 5.27
CA ALA A 66 -8.32 -1.99 4.38
C ALA A 66 -7.80 -0.71 5.06
N PHE A 67 -7.19 0.19 4.29
CA PHE A 67 -6.63 1.45 4.78
C PHE A 67 -5.54 1.31 5.87
N PRO A 68 -4.55 0.41 5.69
CA PRO A 68 -3.54 0.14 6.70
C PRO A 68 -2.68 1.35 7.07
N ALA A 69 -2.38 2.25 6.12
CA ALA A 69 -1.59 3.44 6.38
C ALA A 69 -2.41 4.50 7.12
N LEU A 70 -3.68 4.68 6.74
CA LEU A 70 -4.55 5.64 7.41
C LEU A 70 -4.90 5.23 8.83
N ALA A 71 -5.04 3.92 9.11
CA ALA A 71 -5.21 3.44 10.48
C ALA A 71 -3.99 3.81 11.36
N ILE A 72 -2.76 3.69 10.83
CA ILE A 72 -1.55 4.12 11.52
C ILE A 72 -1.56 5.64 11.76
N TRP A 73 -1.93 6.41 10.74
CA TRP A 73 -2.02 7.86 10.87
C TRP A 73 -3.07 8.26 11.91
N HIS A 74 -4.24 7.64 11.90
CA HIS A 74 -5.33 7.89 12.86
C HIS A 74 -4.91 7.55 14.30
N ASP A 75 -4.24 6.40 14.50
CA ASP A 75 -3.68 6.01 15.79
C ASP A 75 -2.79 7.10 16.40
N VAL A 76 -1.95 7.74 15.59
CA VAL A 76 -1.01 8.76 16.05
C VAL A 76 -1.68 10.13 16.19
N ASN A 77 -2.40 10.56 15.15
CA ASN A 77 -2.88 11.94 15.02
C ASN A 77 -4.23 12.18 15.71
N VAL A 78 -5.08 11.15 15.82
CA VAL A 78 -6.40 11.24 16.43
C VAL A 78 -6.40 10.61 17.82
N LEU A 79 -5.85 9.40 17.97
CA LEU A 79 -5.83 8.69 19.25
C LEU A 79 -4.61 9.02 20.13
N GLY A 80 -3.68 9.85 19.65
CA GLY A 80 -2.53 10.31 20.43
C GLY A 80 -1.47 9.25 20.71
N ARG A 81 -1.49 8.10 20.02
CA ARG A 81 -0.44 7.07 20.20
C ARG A 81 0.90 7.60 19.72
N ARG A 82 1.99 7.20 20.38
CA ARG A 82 3.36 7.55 20.00
C ARG A 82 4.20 6.27 19.98
N TYR A 83 4.92 6.04 18.89
CA TYR A 83 5.76 4.86 18.73
C TYR A 83 7.23 5.23 18.89
N PRO A 84 7.94 4.74 19.92
CA PRO A 84 9.34 5.05 20.11
C PRO A 84 10.19 4.42 18.99
N THR A 85 11.30 5.09 18.65
CA THR A 85 12.29 4.53 17.74
C THR A 85 13.09 3.45 18.49
N PRO A 86 13.02 2.16 18.10
CA PRO A 86 13.85 1.13 18.71
C PRO A 86 15.31 1.39 18.36
N THR A 87 16.17 1.41 19.38
CA THR A 87 17.62 1.41 19.22
C THR A 87 18.04 -0.01 18.83
N LEU A 88 18.43 -0.20 17.57
CA LEU A 88 18.90 -1.49 17.07
C LEU A 88 20.41 -1.56 17.20
N ALA A 89 20.91 -2.66 17.75
CA ALA A 89 22.33 -2.98 17.64
C ALA A 89 22.69 -3.22 16.16
N PRO A 90 23.90 -2.84 15.71
CA PRO A 90 24.32 -3.11 14.34
C PRO A 90 24.31 -4.62 14.09
N LEU A 91 23.49 -5.05 13.13
CA LEU A 91 23.43 -6.43 12.67
C LEU A 91 24.43 -6.63 11.52
N PRO A 92 25.19 -7.74 11.50
CA PRO A 92 26.06 -8.04 10.37
C PRO A 92 25.21 -8.24 9.12
N LYS A 93 25.74 -7.82 7.96
CA LYS A 93 25.10 -8.11 6.67
C LYS A 93 25.11 -9.62 6.46
N THR A 94 23.94 -10.24 6.42
CA THR A 94 23.77 -11.64 6.03
C THR A 94 23.38 -11.72 4.58
N ASP A 95 23.84 -12.77 3.90
CA ASP A 95 23.41 -13.04 2.53
C ASP A 95 21.93 -13.44 2.51
N ILE A 96 21.22 -13.03 1.46
CA ILE A 96 19.81 -13.39 1.26
C ILE A 96 19.78 -14.83 0.77
N VAL A 97 19.20 -15.73 1.56
CA VAL A 97 19.02 -17.13 1.16
C VAL A 97 17.85 -17.22 0.19
N LEU A 98 18.11 -17.75 -1.01
CA LEU A 98 17.07 -18.08 -1.97
C LEU A 98 16.47 -19.45 -1.60
N HIS A 99 15.17 -19.47 -1.34
CA HIS A 99 14.46 -20.67 -0.88
C HIS A 99 13.81 -21.48 -2.02
N GLY A 100 14.06 -21.12 -3.28
CA GLY A 100 13.49 -21.79 -4.47
C GLY A 100 12.22 -21.12 -5.00
N TRP A 101 11.44 -21.89 -5.77
CA TRP A 101 10.26 -21.41 -6.51
C TRP A 101 8.96 -21.99 -5.94
N TYR A 102 7.94 -21.16 -5.78
CA TYR A 102 6.61 -21.62 -5.37
C TYR A 102 5.62 -21.52 -6.54
N ALA A 103 4.93 -22.63 -6.84
CA ALA A 103 4.08 -22.73 -8.02
C ALA A 103 2.70 -22.07 -7.79
N VAL A 104 2.43 -20.96 -8.49
CA VAL A 104 1.20 -20.17 -8.34
C VAL A 104 0.26 -20.20 -9.55
N GLY A 105 0.67 -20.80 -10.68
CA GLY A 105 -0.10 -20.72 -11.93
C GLY A 105 -0.21 -19.27 -12.43
N GLN A 106 -1.40 -18.86 -12.87
CA GLN A 106 -1.73 -17.46 -13.17
C GLN A 106 -2.28 -16.73 -11.93
N TYR A 107 -1.80 -17.11 -10.75
CA TYR A 107 -2.37 -16.79 -9.43
C TYR A 107 -3.76 -17.41 -9.21
N ASP A 108 -4.00 -18.58 -9.78
CA ASP A 108 -5.30 -19.27 -9.78
C ASP A 108 -5.25 -20.72 -9.30
N LYS A 109 -4.06 -21.26 -9.03
CA LYS A 109 -3.85 -22.69 -8.74
C LYS A 109 -4.61 -23.18 -7.51
N GLU A 110 -4.39 -22.55 -6.36
CA GLU A 110 -4.97 -23.00 -5.07
C GLU A 110 -5.90 -21.98 -4.45
N ALA A 111 -5.69 -20.70 -4.74
CA ALA A 111 -6.44 -19.60 -4.18
C ALA A 111 -6.79 -18.61 -5.30
N PRO A 112 -7.87 -18.85 -6.08
CA PRO A 112 -8.26 -18.00 -7.19
C PRO A 112 -8.40 -16.54 -6.76
N VAL A 113 -7.99 -15.61 -7.63
CA VAL A 113 -7.95 -14.16 -7.36
C VAL A 113 -8.69 -13.36 -8.43
N THR A 114 -9.07 -12.14 -8.09
CA THR A 114 -9.76 -11.21 -9.00
C THR A 114 -8.99 -9.91 -9.22
N GLY A 115 -7.89 -9.69 -8.50
CA GLY A 115 -7.06 -8.50 -8.57
C GLY A 115 -7.84 -7.23 -8.21
N LEU A 116 -7.69 -6.20 -9.03
CA LEU A 116 -8.34 -4.90 -8.88
C LEU A 116 -9.83 -4.91 -9.26
N ARG A 117 -10.41 -6.05 -9.65
CA ARG A 117 -11.85 -6.13 -9.93
C ARG A 117 -12.66 -6.03 -8.64
N SER A 118 -13.67 -5.16 -8.64
CA SER A 118 -14.62 -4.99 -7.54
C SER A 118 -16.05 -5.13 -8.05
N PHE A 119 -16.75 -6.17 -7.59
CA PHE A 119 -18.14 -6.43 -7.99
C PHE A 119 -19.10 -5.38 -7.44
N ASP A 120 -18.88 -4.92 -6.21
CA ASP A 120 -19.69 -3.90 -5.58
C ASP A 120 -19.57 -2.57 -6.33
N ALA A 121 -18.33 -2.18 -6.71
CA ALA A 121 -18.13 -0.98 -7.53
C ALA A 121 -18.82 -1.13 -8.90
N GLU A 122 -18.68 -2.28 -9.57
CA GLU A 122 -19.37 -2.55 -10.83
C GLU A 122 -20.90 -2.40 -10.74
N GLN A 123 -21.48 -2.84 -9.62
CA GLN A 123 -22.92 -2.77 -9.38
C GLN A 123 -23.40 -1.35 -9.08
N TRP A 124 -22.65 -0.60 -8.26
CA TRP A 124 -23.10 0.70 -7.73
C TRP A 124 -22.61 1.92 -8.51
N ASN A 125 -21.54 1.79 -9.30
CA ASN A 125 -20.97 2.91 -10.06
C ASN A 125 -21.97 3.63 -10.97
N PRO A 126 -22.92 2.98 -11.65
CA PRO A 126 -23.94 3.68 -12.43
C PRO A 126 -24.79 4.67 -11.63
N TYR A 127 -24.98 4.41 -10.33
CA TYR A 127 -25.78 5.24 -9.43
C TYR A 127 -24.93 6.29 -8.71
N ARG A 128 -23.72 5.91 -8.27
CA ARG A 128 -22.82 6.78 -7.51
C ARG A 128 -22.04 7.75 -8.40
N HIS A 129 -21.77 7.35 -9.64
CA HIS A 129 -20.91 8.08 -10.58
C HIS A 129 -21.56 8.16 -11.98
N PRO A 130 -22.74 8.80 -12.11
CA PRO A 130 -23.53 8.77 -13.36
C PRO A 130 -22.84 9.48 -14.54
N GLY A 131 -21.87 10.36 -14.28
CA GLY A 131 -21.11 11.07 -15.32
C GLY A 131 -19.95 10.29 -15.94
N ARG A 132 -19.67 9.06 -15.46
CA ARG A 132 -18.54 8.27 -15.95
C ARG A 132 -18.85 7.50 -17.23
N PRO A 133 -17.84 7.28 -18.10
CA PRO A 133 -18.03 6.56 -19.35
C PRO A 133 -18.36 5.07 -19.15
N GLY A 134 -18.05 4.50 -17.97
CA GLY A 134 -18.31 3.10 -17.70
C GLY A 134 -18.32 2.77 -16.20
N ARG A 135 -18.85 1.60 -15.88
CA ARG A 135 -18.91 1.07 -14.51
C ARG A 135 -17.61 0.41 -14.04
N TYR A 136 -16.73 0.04 -14.97
CA TYR A 136 -15.44 -0.61 -14.75
C TYR A 136 -14.43 -0.09 -15.79
N ALA A 137 -13.15 -0.33 -15.55
CA ALA A 137 -12.10 -0.14 -16.53
C ALA A 137 -11.57 -1.50 -17.04
N ARG A 138 -10.84 -1.48 -18.14
CA ARG A 138 -10.13 -2.65 -18.66
C ARG A 138 -8.64 -2.36 -18.76
N THR A 139 -7.83 -3.32 -18.35
CA THR A 139 -6.38 -3.25 -18.54
C THR A 139 -6.00 -3.46 -20.00
N THR A 140 -4.75 -3.19 -20.35
CA THR A 140 -4.17 -3.53 -21.65
C THR A 140 -4.20 -5.04 -21.95
N GLY A 141 -4.20 -5.89 -20.92
CA GLY A 141 -4.41 -7.34 -21.04
C GLY A 141 -5.86 -7.78 -21.21
N GLY A 142 -6.82 -6.84 -21.25
CA GLY A 142 -8.25 -7.11 -21.42
C GLY A 142 -8.98 -7.51 -20.14
N GLU A 143 -8.31 -7.51 -18.99
CA GLU A 143 -8.91 -7.84 -17.71
C GLU A 143 -9.79 -6.70 -17.20
N GLN A 144 -10.91 -7.07 -16.56
CA GLN A 144 -11.78 -6.10 -15.91
C GLN A 144 -11.24 -5.73 -14.54
N THR A 145 -11.19 -4.43 -14.26
CA THR A 145 -10.81 -3.87 -12.95
C THR A 145 -11.87 -2.89 -12.49
N VAL A 146 -11.76 -2.43 -11.24
CA VAL A 146 -12.46 -1.23 -10.80
C VAL A 146 -12.21 -0.07 -11.77
N TYR A 147 -13.16 0.86 -11.86
CA TYR A 147 -12.95 2.09 -12.62
C TYR A 147 -11.73 2.83 -12.06
N PHE A 148 -10.91 3.37 -12.95
CA PHE A 148 -9.80 4.25 -12.61
C PHE A 148 -9.63 5.30 -13.71
N GLU A 149 -8.98 6.40 -13.36
CA GLU A 149 -8.54 7.40 -14.31
C GLU A 149 -7.05 7.22 -14.62
N GLU A 150 -6.67 7.51 -15.87
CA GLU A 150 -5.28 7.49 -16.30
C GLU A 150 -4.68 8.89 -16.25
N ALA A 151 -3.40 8.95 -15.88
CA ALA A 151 -2.57 10.14 -15.96
C ALA A 151 -1.24 9.81 -16.67
N SER A 152 -0.40 10.83 -16.90
CA SER A 152 0.92 10.63 -17.51
C SER A 152 1.89 9.90 -16.56
N GLN A 153 1.68 10.05 -15.25
CA GLN A 153 2.45 9.42 -14.19
C GLN A 153 1.51 8.92 -13.09
N PHE A 154 2.05 8.20 -12.11
CA PHE A 154 1.28 7.85 -10.92
C PHE A 154 1.00 9.13 -10.14
N GLU A 155 -0.28 9.44 -9.95
CA GLU A 155 -0.72 10.69 -9.35
C GLU A 155 -1.74 10.41 -8.25
N VAL A 156 -1.63 11.17 -7.17
CA VAL A 156 -2.62 11.21 -6.10
C VAL A 156 -3.15 12.63 -6.03
N ASP A 157 -4.47 12.80 -6.12
CA ASP A 157 -5.13 14.08 -5.97
C ASP A 157 -4.89 14.61 -4.53
N ALA A 158 -4.10 15.68 -4.41
CA ALA A 158 -3.68 16.19 -3.12
C ALA A 158 -4.84 16.79 -2.31
N GLU A 159 -5.81 17.43 -2.97
CA GLU A 159 -6.97 18.04 -2.32
C GLU A 159 -7.92 16.95 -1.81
N ALA A 160 -8.25 15.99 -2.69
CA ALA A 160 -9.11 14.87 -2.31
C ALA A 160 -8.47 13.97 -1.24
N ALA A 161 -7.16 13.75 -1.31
CA ALA A 161 -6.42 13.02 -0.29
C ALA A 161 -6.45 13.74 1.07
N CYS A 162 -6.22 15.06 1.07
CA CYS A 162 -6.28 15.86 2.29
C CYS A 162 -7.68 15.83 2.91
N LEU A 163 -8.72 16.08 2.10
CA LEU A 163 -10.11 16.05 2.53
C LEU A 163 -10.49 14.68 3.12
N PHE A 164 -10.11 13.59 2.44
CA PHE A 164 -10.44 12.26 2.91
C PHE A 164 -9.73 11.94 4.23
N VAL A 165 -8.40 12.13 4.31
CA VAL A 165 -7.59 11.80 5.49
C VAL A 165 -8.01 12.62 6.71
N THR A 166 -8.28 13.91 6.53
CA THR A 166 -8.51 14.83 7.66
C THR A 166 -9.98 14.99 8.04
N CYS A 167 -10.91 14.82 7.10
CA CYS A 167 -12.33 15.10 7.34
C CYS A 167 -13.24 13.89 7.18
N THR A 168 -12.87 12.87 6.40
CA THR A 168 -13.75 11.73 6.11
C THR A 168 -13.37 10.48 6.90
N TYR A 169 -12.07 10.24 7.08
CA TYR A 169 -11.55 9.06 7.76
C TYR A 169 -11.58 9.24 9.29
N ASP A 170 -12.77 9.16 9.87
CA ASP A 170 -12.98 9.25 11.31
C ASP A 170 -12.79 7.89 12.03
N THR A 171 -12.99 7.88 13.35
CA THR A 171 -12.84 6.66 14.16
C THR A 171 -13.87 5.59 13.79
N ALA A 172 -15.09 5.98 13.39
CA ALA A 172 -16.11 5.01 13.00
C ALA A 172 -15.74 4.32 11.69
N PHE A 173 -15.31 5.09 10.70
CA PHE A 173 -14.80 4.57 9.43
C PHE A 173 -13.57 3.67 9.66
N MET A 174 -12.63 4.10 10.50
CA MET A 174 -11.44 3.32 10.83
C MET A 174 -11.78 1.96 11.46
N LEU A 175 -12.77 1.89 12.35
CA LEU A 175 -13.20 0.64 12.98
C LEU A 175 -13.93 -0.29 11.99
N ASP A 176 -14.73 0.27 11.08
CA ASP A 176 -15.42 -0.51 10.05
C ASP A 176 -14.41 -1.16 9.07
N THR A 177 -13.36 -0.42 8.69
CA THR A 177 -12.35 -0.91 7.74
C THR A 177 -11.44 -2.00 8.29
N GLN A 178 -11.36 -2.20 9.62
CA GLN A 178 -10.55 -3.26 10.23
C GLN A 178 -10.99 -4.69 9.82
N HIS A 179 -12.26 -4.85 9.45
CA HIS A 179 -12.83 -6.15 9.07
C HIS A 179 -12.82 -6.38 7.56
N ARG A 180 -12.41 -5.37 6.78
CA ARG A 180 -12.39 -5.40 5.32
C ARG A 180 -11.07 -5.92 4.78
N HIS A 181 -11.07 -6.44 3.56
CA HIS A 181 -9.85 -6.94 2.95
C HIS A 181 -8.95 -5.76 2.56
N ALA A 182 -7.62 -5.95 2.66
CA ALA A 182 -6.66 -4.89 2.34
C ALA A 182 -6.92 -4.26 0.96
N ILE A 183 -7.21 -5.09 -0.05
CA ILE A 183 -7.45 -4.64 -1.43
C ILE A 183 -8.61 -3.65 -1.57
N ASP A 184 -9.56 -3.66 -0.64
CA ASP A 184 -10.75 -2.79 -0.71
C ASP A 184 -10.35 -1.31 -0.67
N SER A 185 -9.20 -0.98 -0.04
CA SER A 185 -8.63 0.37 -0.09
C SER A 185 -8.10 0.74 -1.48
N ALA A 186 -7.36 -0.14 -2.18
CA ALA A 186 -6.99 0.09 -3.57
C ALA A 186 -8.21 0.26 -4.48
N HIS A 187 -9.26 -0.56 -4.28
CA HIS A 187 -10.51 -0.41 -5.02
C HIS A 187 -11.11 0.97 -4.76
N PHE A 188 -11.20 1.40 -3.51
CA PHE A 188 -11.72 2.71 -3.14
C PHE A 188 -10.92 3.86 -3.77
N TRP A 189 -9.59 3.85 -3.64
CA TRP A 189 -8.74 4.93 -4.14
C TRP A 189 -8.85 5.14 -5.65
N LEU A 190 -8.85 4.04 -6.40
CA LEU A 190 -9.04 4.07 -7.84
C LEU A 190 -10.46 4.47 -8.21
N ASN A 191 -11.46 3.89 -7.54
CA ASN A 191 -12.85 4.12 -7.86
C ASN A 191 -13.30 5.54 -7.55
N GLU A 192 -12.74 6.21 -6.55
CA GLU A 192 -13.09 7.60 -6.25
C GLU A 192 -12.24 8.60 -7.04
N GLY A 193 -11.29 8.12 -7.86
CA GLY A 193 -10.41 8.98 -8.68
C GLY A 193 -9.32 9.70 -7.89
N ILE A 194 -9.16 9.35 -6.60
CA ILE A 194 -8.13 9.93 -5.72
C ILE A 194 -6.74 9.46 -6.16
N VAL A 195 -6.63 8.23 -6.66
CA VAL A 195 -5.41 7.69 -7.26
C VAL A 195 -5.63 7.48 -8.74
N LYS A 196 -4.68 7.96 -9.55
CA LYS A 196 -4.66 7.82 -11.00
C LYS A 196 -3.45 7.00 -11.43
N LEU A 197 -3.69 6.08 -12.35
CA LEU A 197 -2.64 5.17 -12.82
C LEU A 197 -1.91 5.77 -14.03
N PRO A 198 -0.60 5.53 -14.19
CA PRO A 198 0.08 5.88 -15.42
C PRO A 198 -0.54 5.15 -16.62
N THR A 199 -0.67 5.87 -17.73
CA THR A 199 -1.24 5.35 -18.98
C THR A 199 -0.53 4.04 -19.39
N GLY A 200 -1.32 2.99 -19.62
CA GLY A 200 -0.81 1.68 -20.06
C GLY A 200 -0.13 0.83 -18.98
N MET A 201 -0.07 1.29 -17.73
CA MET A 201 0.51 0.54 -16.61
C MET A 201 -0.52 -0.25 -15.78
N ALA A 202 -1.82 -0.12 -16.08
CA ALA A 202 -2.89 -0.77 -15.34
C ALA A 202 -2.72 -2.29 -15.17
N GLN A 203 -2.20 -2.99 -16.19
CA GLN A 203 -1.93 -4.43 -16.09
C GLN A 203 -0.89 -4.75 -15.00
N ARG A 204 0.14 -3.92 -14.82
CA ARG A 204 1.15 -4.16 -13.78
C ARG A 204 0.56 -4.10 -12.39
N TYR A 205 -0.33 -3.13 -12.14
CA TYR A 205 -1.04 -3.02 -10.86
C TYR A 205 -2.04 -4.15 -10.66
N GLN A 206 -2.69 -4.61 -11.72
CA GLN A 206 -3.53 -5.80 -11.69
C GLN A 206 -2.73 -7.05 -11.27
N ASP A 207 -1.57 -7.28 -11.86
CA ASP A 207 -0.70 -8.42 -11.53
C ASP A 207 -0.19 -8.32 -10.08
N MET A 208 0.18 -7.11 -9.62
CA MET A 208 0.53 -6.85 -8.23
C MET A 208 -0.60 -7.21 -7.27
N ALA A 209 -1.81 -6.75 -7.55
CA ALA A 209 -3.00 -7.03 -6.74
C ALA A 209 -3.34 -8.51 -6.71
N LYS A 210 -3.26 -9.21 -7.86
CA LYS A 210 -3.45 -10.66 -7.95
C LYS A 210 -2.47 -11.41 -7.07
N ARG A 211 -1.18 -11.05 -7.15
CA ARG A 211 -0.13 -11.66 -6.32
C ARG A 211 -0.41 -11.49 -4.82
N GLY A 212 -0.75 -10.28 -4.38
CA GLY A 212 -1.08 -10.03 -2.97
C GLY A 212 -2.32 -10.80 -2.52
N GLN A 213 -3.37 -10.80 -3.33
CA GLN A 213 -4.59 -11.56 -3.03
C GLN A 213 -4.33 -13.06 -2.95
N TYR A 214 -3.48 -13.62 -3.82
CA TYR A 214 -3.22 -15.04 -3.86
C TYR A 214 -2.65 -15.53 -2.54
N PHE A 215 -1.59 -14.87 -2.05
CA PHE A 215 -0.96 -15.26 -0.79
C PHE A 215 -1.84 -14.99 0.43
N ALA A 216 -2.62 -13.91 0.42
CA ALA A 216 -3.59 -13.64 1.50
C ALA A 216 -4.67 -14.73 1.56
N ARG A 217 -5.26 -15.10 0.41
CA ARG A 217 -6.28 -16.15 0.33
C ARG A 217 -5.70 -17.55 0.60
N LEU A 218 -4.46 -17.81 0.19
CA LEU A 218 -3.76 -19.05 0.50
C LEU A 218 -3.55 -19.20 2.01
N ALA A 219 -3.09 -18.15 2.69
CA ALA A 219 -2.94 -18.14 4.14
C ALA A 219 -4.28 -18.39 4.84
N GLN A 220 -5.37 -17.74 4.39
CA GLN A 220 -6.71 -17.96 4.91
C GLN A 220 -7.19 -19.40 4.68
N ARG A 221 -7.01 -19.94 3.47
CA ARG A 221 -7.42 -21.30 3.10
C ARG A 221 -6.70 -22.36 3.93
N LEU A 222 -5.40 -22.17 4.17
CA LEU A 222 -4.57 -23.08 4.96
C LEU A 222 -4.63 -22.78 6.47
N ASN A 223 -5.35 -21.73 6.88
CA ASN A 223 -5.44 -21.23 8.25
C ASN A 223 -4.05 -21.00 8.89
N LEU A 224 -3.18 -20.29 8.16
CA LEU A 224 -1.82 -19.97 8.58
C LEU A 224 -1.69 -18.50 8.97
N THR A 225 -0.90 -18.24 10.02
CA THR A 225 -0.39 -16.90 10.31
C THR A 225 0.63 -16.46 9.26
N PRO A 226 0.98 -15.16 9.15
CA PRO A 226 1.99 -14.70 8.20
C PRO A 226 3.35 -15.41 8.32
N ALA A 227 3.80 -15.69 9.55
CA ALA A 227 5.06 -16.39 9.78
C ALA A 227 4.99 -17.88 9.36
N GLU A 228 3.84 -18.53 9.61
CA GLU A 228 3.63 -19.92 9.19
C GLU A 228 3.46 -20.05 7.69
N LEU A 229 2.90 -19.03 7.01
CA LEU A 229 2.86 -18.98 5.55
C LEU A 229 4.28 -18.98 4.99
N ASP A 230 5.18 -18.15 5.52
CA ASP A 230 6.57 -18.10 5.04
C ASP A 230 7.25 -19.48 5.17
N VAL A 231 7.08 -20.16 6.31
CA VAL A 231 7.58 -21.53 6.51
C VAL A 231 6.95 -22.52 5.52
N HIS A 232 5.65 -22.43 5.28
CA HIS A 232 4.94 -23.26 4.32
C HIS A 232 5.46 -23.07 2.89
N LEU A 233 5.69 -21.82 2.47
CA LEU A 233 6.20 -21.49 1.14
C LEU A 233 7.60 -22.07 0.93
N VAL A 234 8.48 -21.97 1.94
CA VAL A 234 9.83 -22.56 1.89
C VAL A 234 9.77 -24.08 1.85
N ALA A 235 8.92 -24.71 2.67
CA ALA A 235 8.81 -26.16 2.74
C ALA A 235 8.25 -26.80 1.45
N ASN A 236 7.45 -26.04 0.68
CA ASN A 236 6.82 -26.49 -0.57
C ASN A 236 7.47 -25.86 -1.82
N ALA A 237 8.63 -25.22 -1.67
CA ALA A 237 9.37 -24.67 -2.79
C ALA A 237 10.06 -25.77 -3.61
N THR A 238 10.07 -25.61 -4.93
CA THR A 238 10.82 -26.44 -5.87
C THR A 238 12.18 -25.82 -6.18
N GLY A 239 13.20 -26.66 -6.40
CA GLY A 239 14.52 -26.20 -6.82
C GLY A 239 14.54 -25.69 -8.28
N ASP A 240 15.62 -24.99 -8.64
CA ASP A 240 15.79 -24.37 -9.96
C ASP A 240 15.67 -25.36 -11.12
N ALA A 241 16.20 -26.58 -10.95
CA ALA A 241 16.15 -27.61 -11.99
C ALA A 241 14.72 -28.07 -12.30
N ASP A 242 13.86 -28.16 -11.30
CA ASP A 242 12.46 -28.56 -11.50
C ASP A 242 11.62 -27.40 -12.02
N HIS A 243 11.92 -26.17 -11.59
CA HIS A 243 11.32 -24.98 -12.16
C HIS A 243 11.64 -24.83 -13.66
N ALA A 244 12.90 -25.04 -14.06
CA ALA A 244 13.31 -24.97 -15.47
C ALA A 244 12.57 -25.99 -16.35
N LYS A 245 12.37 -27.22 -15.85
CA LYS A 245 11.56 -28.25 -16.54
C LYS A 245 10.11 -27.80 -16.72
N LEU A 246 9.52 -27.16 -15.71
CA LEU A 246 8.12 -26.68 -15.76
C LEU A 246 7.93 -25.54 -16.76
N LEU A 247 8.92 -24.66 -16.93
CA LEU A 247 8.88 -23.60 -17.94
C LEU A 247 9.11 -24.11 -19.36
N GLY A 248 9.45 -25.39 -19.54
CA GLY A 248 9.88 -25.92 -20.83
C GLY A 248 11.15 -25.24 -21.34
N TYR A 249 11.96 -24.68 -20.42
CA TYR A 249 13.19 -23.98 -20.77
C TYR A 249 14.22 -25.00 -21.24
N ASP A 250 14.41 -25.09 -22.56
CA ASP A 250 15.55 -25.79 -23.13
C ASP A 250 16.78 -24.86 -23.02
N PRO A 251 17.77 -25.18 -22.17
CA PRO A 251 18.98 -24.37 -22.07
C PRO A 251 19.78 -24.29 -23.39
N MET A 252 19.46 -25.11 -24.41
CA MET A 252 20.01 -24.96 -25.76
C MET A 252 19.28 -23.92 -26.63
N GLN A 253 18.04 -23.56 -26.32
CA GLN A 253 17.27 -22.55 -27.05
C GLN A 253 17.54 -21.14 -26.49
N LEU A 254 18.79 -20.65 -26.64
CA LEU A 254 19.17 -19.24 -26.89
C LEU A 254 20.63 -19.02 -26.51
N ASN A 255 21.51 -19.32 -27.46
CA ASN A 255 22.76 -18.57 -27.61
C ASN A 255 22.90 -17.99 -29.03
N LEU A 256 21.78 -17.59 -29.64
CA LEU A 256 21.75 -16.87 -30.93
C LEU A 256 22.53 -15.54 -30.89
N PHE A 257 22.79 -14.99 -29.69
CA PHE A 257 23.65 -13.81 -29.50
C PHE A 257 25.10 -14.15 -29.11
N ALA A 258 25.40 -15.38 -28.69
CA ALA A 258 26.78 -15.81 -28.48
C ALA A 258 27.43 -16.36 -29.75
N GLU A 259 26.64 -16.80 -30.74
CA GLU A 259 27.15 -17.16 -32.08
C GLU A 259 27.43 -15.94 -32.97
N ALA A 260 27.08 -14.73 -32.53
CA ALA A 260 27.29 -13.49 -33.28
C ALA A 260 28.40 -12.58 -32.69
N ALA A 261 29.23 -13.10 -31.78
CA ALA A 261 30.35 -12.41 -31.16
C ALA A 261 31.72 -12.94 -31.63
#